data_AF-A0A9D4V858-F1
#
_entry.id   AF-A0A9D4V858-F1
#
_cell.length_a   1.000
_cell.length_b   1.000
_cell.length_c   1.000
_cell.angle_alpha   90.00
_cell.angle_beta   90.00
_cell.angle_gamma   90.00
#
_symmetry.space_group_name_H-M   'P 1'
#
loop_
_entity.id
_entity.type
_entity.pdbx_description
1 polymer ?
#
loop_
_entity_poly.entity_id
_entity_poly.type
_entity_poly.pdbx_seq_one_letter_code
_entity_poly.pdbx_strand_id
1 'polypeptide(L)'
;MARSLQETRARSVKNGSLRLDRHSGSGRRGTPKKGGAGAKYTWGAPGYNEDASTPIVDRKDPNYDEDEEVIPVRSRKTPDHLK
;
A
#
# COMPACT_ATOMS: atom_id res chain seq x y z
N MET A 1 -27.52 27.48 21.65
CA MET A 1 -27.21 26.04 21.54
C MET A 1 -26.82 25.74 20.10
N ALA A 2 -25.53 25.53 19.80
CA ALA A 2 -25.09 25.15 18.46
C ALA A 2 -25.30 23.65 18.25
N ARG A 3 -25.77 23.23 17.06
CA ARG A 3 -25.98 21.81 16.73
C ARG A 3 -24.65 21.16 16.34
N SER A 4 -24.53 19.86 16.60
CA SER A 4 -23.30 19.10 16.29
C SER A 4 -23.16 18.84 14.78
N LEU A 5 -21.91 18.74 14.31
CA LEU A 5 -21.59 18.43 12.90
C LEU A 5 -22.15 17.08 12.44
N GLN A 6 -22.25 16.11 13.35
CA GLN A 6 -22.83 14.81 13.04
C GLN A 6 -24.34 14.92 12.75
N GLU A 7 -25.05 15.76 13.52
CA GLU A 7 -26.48 15.95 13.34
C GLU A 7 -26.83 16.69 12.04
N THR A 8 -26.04 17.72 11.66
CA THR A 8 -26.26 18.46 10.41
C THR A 8 -26.00 17.57 9.18
N ARG A 9 -24.94 16.74 9.23
CA ARG A 9 -24.64 15.76 8.19
C ARG A 9 -25.75 14.73 8.05
N ALA A 10 -26.25 14.17 9.17
CA ALA A 10 -27.32 13.19 9.15
C ALA A 10 -28.61 13.75 8.54
N ARG A 11 -28.98 15.00 8.86
CA ARG A 11 -30.13 15.67 8.24
C ARG A 11 -29.93 15.89 6.74
N SER A 12 -28.73 16.31 6.33
CA SER A 12 -28.43 16.53 4.92
C SER A 12 -28.44 15.23 4.10
N VAL A 13 -28.08 14.09 4.71
CA VAL A 13 -28.29 12.76 4.13
C VAL A 13 -29.79 12.44 4.01
N LYS A 14 -30.57 12.61 5.08
CA LYS A 14 -32.02 12.33 5.09
C LYS A 14 -32.79 13.17 4.08
N ASN A 15 -32.39 14.42 3.90
CA ASN A 15 -33.01 15.35 2.96
C ASN A 15 -32.48 15.18 1.51
N GLY A 16 -31.58 14.22 1.26
CA GLY A 16 -31.02 13.97 -0.06
C GLY A 16 -30.08 15.04 -0.61
N SER A 17 -29.68 16.03 0.21
CA SER A 17 -28.78 17.11 -0.23
C SER A 17 -27.31 16.71 -0.27
N LEU A 18 -26.93 15.64 0.44
CA LEU A 18 -25.61 15.02 0.34
C LEU A 18 -25.59 13.93 -0.73
N ARG A 19 -24.70 14.05 -1.72
CA ARG A 19 -24.41 12.98 -2.68
C ARG A 19 -23.65 11.86 -1.99
N LEU A 20 -24.27 10.68 -1.90
CA LEU A 20 -23.70 9.50 -1.22
C LEU A 20 -23.03 8.48 -2.15
N ASP A 21 -22.92 8.77 -3.44
CA ASP A 21 -22.36 7.84 -4.43
C ASP A 21 -20.95 7.32 -4.06
N ARG A 22 -20.11 8.18 -3.47
CA ARG A 22 -18.76 7.81 -2.99
C ARG A 22 -18.74 7.08 -1.65
N HIS A 23 -19.87 7.00 -0.95
CA HIS A 23 -20.01 6.33 0.34
C HIS A 23 -20.55 4.92 0.14
N SER A 24 -19.72 3.91 0.44
CA SER A 24 -20.14 2.51 0.28
C SER A 24 -21.33 2.18 1.19
N GLY A 25 -22.40 1.64 0.62
CA GLY A 25 -23.54 1.09 1.36
C GLY A 25 -23.31 -0.32 1.92
N SER A 26 -22.19 -0.97 1.57
CA SER A 26 -21.94 -2.39 1.89
C SER A 26 -21.52 -2.66 3.35
N GLY A 27 -21.19 -1.61 4.12
CA GLY A 27 -20.67 -1.73 5.49
C GLY A 27 -19.31 -2.41 5.62
N ARG A 28 -18.73 -2.91 4.53
CA ARG A 28 -17.48 -3.66 4.51
C ARG A 28 -16.33 -2.75 4.09
N ARG A 29 -15.24 -2.76 4.86
CA ARG A 29 -14.03 -1.97 4.54
C ARG A 29 -13.13 -2.77 3.58
N GLY A 30 -12.54 -2.10 2.60
CA GLY A 30 -11.61 -2.67 1.63
C GLY A 30 -10.21 -2.94 2.17
N THR A 31 -10.05 -3.20 3.47
CA THR A 31 -8.73 -3.52 4.04
C THR A 31 -8.20 -4.82 3.41
N PRO A 32 -6.95 -4.86 2.93
CA PRO A 32 -6.41 -6.03 2.25
C PRO A 32 -6.47 -7.26 3.17
N LYS A 33 -6.92 -8.39 2.61
CA LYS A 33 -7.04 -9.64 3.36
C LYS A 33 -5.64 -10.10 3.80
N LYS A 34 -5.47 -10.40 5.10
CA LYS A 34 -4.18 -10.81 5.70
C LYS A 34 -3.04 -9.81 5.43
N GLY A 35 -3.32 -8.49 5.45
CA GLY A 35 -2.29 -7.46 5.31
C GLY A 35 -1.62 -7.36 3.94
N GLY A 36 -2.20 -7.97 2.90
CA GLY A 36 -1.60 -8.03 1.56
C GLY A 36 -0.72 -9.26 1.30
N ALA A 37 -0.32 -9.99 2.34
CA ALA A 37 0.59 -11.15 2.24
C ALA A 37 -0.09 -12.48 1.84
N GLY A 38 -1.39 -12.47 1.56
CA GLY A 38 -2.25 -13.59 1.94
C GLY A 38 -2.79 -14.52 0.86
N ALA A 39 -2.57 -14.25 -0.43
CA ALA A 39 -3.23 -14.99 -1.50
C ALA A 39 -2.46 -14.96 -2.83
N LYS A 40 -2.58 -16.05 -3.60
CA LYS A 40 -2.08 -16.23 -4.98
C LYS A 40 -2.53 -15.17 -6.01
N TYR A 41 -3.47 -14.30 -5.64
CA TYR A 41 -4.04 -13.25 -6.50
C TYR A 41 -3.80 -11.85 -5.91
N THR A 42 -2.80 -11.69 -5.03
CA THR A 42 -2.46 -10.39 -4.42
C THR A 42 -1.03 -10.02 -4.79
N TRP A 43 -0.80 -8.73 -5.08
CA TRP A 43 0.50 -8.15 -5.47
C TRP A 43 1.59 -8.19 -4.38
N GLY A 44 1.41 -8.97 -3.32
CA GLY A 44 2.29 -9.00 -2.15
C GLY A 44 1.92 -8.03 -1.04
N ALA A 45 2.62 -8.15 0.08
CA ALA A 45 2.44 -7.27 1.23
C ALA A 45 3.13 -5.91 0.99
N PRO A 46 2.56 -4.80 1.48
CA PRO A 46 3.27 -3.51 1.46
C PRO A 46 4.64 -3.63 2.16
N GLY A 47 5.72 -3.27 1.46
CA GLY A 47 7.09 -3.41 1.96
C GLY A 47 7.76 -4.75 1.67
N TYR A 48 7.05 -5.72 1.08
CA TYR A 48 7.67 -6.85 0.39
C TYR A 48 8.14 -6.37 -0.98
N ASN A 49 9.20 -5.58 -0.97
CA ASN A 49 9.92 -5.23 -2.16
C ASN A 49 10.86 -6.40 -2.46
N GLU A 50 10.63 -7.08 -3.59
CA GLU A 50 11.58 -8.04 -4.15
C GLU A 50 12.93 -7.38 -4.50
N ASP A 51 13.05 -6.06 -4.37
CA ASP A 51 14.28 -5.25 -4.47
C ASP A 51 15.41 -5.70 -3.53
N ALA A 52 15.15 -6.56 -2.53
CA ALA A 52 16.20 -7.19 -1.73
C ALA A 52 16.81 -8.44 -2.41
N SER A 53 16.16 -8.96 -3.44
CA SER A 53 16.72 -9.97 -4.33
C SER A 53 17.52 -9.22 -5.39
N THR A 54 18.77 -9.64 -5.54
CA THR A 54 19.64 -9.21 -6.64
C THR A 54 18.86 -9.13 -7.95
N PRO A 55 19.03 -8.06 -8.77
CA PRO A 55 18.40 -7.99 -10.08
C PRO A 55 18.73 -9.27 -10.82
N ILE A 56 17.71 -9.96 -11.34
CA ILE A 56 17.90 -11.15 -12.15
C ILE A 56 18.35 -10.66 -13.52
N VAL A 57 19.66 -10.53 -13.72
CA VAL A 57 20.25 -10.05 -14.98
C VAL A 57 20.49 -11.26 -15.90
N ASP A 58 19.86 -11.29 -17.08
CA ASP A 58 20.06 -12.36 -18.06
C ASP A 58 21.20 -12.02 -19.03
N ARG A 59 22.32 -12.71 -18.88
CA ARG A 59 23.51 -12.58 -19.76
C ARG A 59 23.25 -12.90 -21.24
N LYS A 60 22.10 -13.47 -21.57
CA LYS A 60 21.70 -13.75 -22.96
C LYS A 60 20.76 -12.70 -23.55
N ASP A 61 20.36 -11.67 -22.80
CA ASP A 61 19.56 -10.58 -23.36
C ASP A 61 20.43 -9.75 -24.32
N PRO A 62 19.97 -9.47 -25.56
CA PRO A 62 20.68 -8.60 -26.49
C PRO A 62 20.99 -7.20 -25.95
N ASN A 63 20.29 -6.76 -24.89
CA ASN A 63 20.52 -5.49 -24.21
C ASN A 63 21.29 -5.65 -22.88
N TYR A 64 21.87 -6.82 -22.60
CA TYR A 64 22.67 -7.03 -21.40
C TYR A 64 23.91 -6.13 -21.40
N ASP A 65 24.07 -5.37 -20.31
CA ASP A 65 25.27 -4.58 -20.04
C ASP A 65 25.97 -5.13 -18.78
N GLU A 66 27.27 -5.39 -18.89
CA GLU A 66 28.08 -5.97 -17.81
C GLU A 66 28.34 -4.97 -16.67
N ASP A 67 28.26 -3.67 -16.96
CA ASP A 67 28.44 -2.60 -15.98
C ASP A 67 27.22 -2.43 -15.05
N GLU A 68 26.04 -2.94 -15.43
CA GLU A 68 24.82 -2.90 -14.61
C GLU A 68 24.82 -3.94 -13.46
N GLU A 69 25.74 -4.91 -13.47
CA GLU A 69 25.82 -6.00 -12.48
C GLU A 69 26.36 -5.52 -11.09
N VAL A 70 26.89 -4.29 -10.99
CA VAL A 70 27.56 -3.78 -9.77
C VAL A 70 26.67 -2.82 -8.97
N ILE A 71 25.71 -3.35 -8.21
CA ILE A 71 25.04 -2.59 -7.13
C ILE A 71 25.47 -3.11 -5.73
N PRO A 72 26.42 -2.45 -5.04
CA PRO A 72 26.74 -2.82 -3.68
C PRO A 72 25.59 -2.43 -2.74
N VAL A 73 24.82 -3.42 -2.30
CA VAL A 73 23.79 -3.26 -1.27
C VAL A 73 24.49 -2.88 0.04
N ARG A 74 24.55 -1.58 0.33
CA ARG A 74 25.08 -1.07 1.60
C ARG A 74 24.19 -1.58 2.74
N SER A 75 24.71 -2.55 3.49
CA SER A 75 24.14 -3.01 4.75
C SER A 75 24.03 -1.83 5.73
N ARG A 76 22.81 -1.33 5.95
CA ARG A 76 22.55 -0.35 7.01
C ARG A 76 22.61 -1.08 8.35
N LYS A 77 23.74 -0.95 9.06
CA LYS A 77 23.82 -1.30 10.49
C LYS A 77 22.79 -0.46 11.24
N THR A 78 21.91 -1.11 12.00
CA THR A 78 21.05 -0.45 12.99
C THR A 78 21.93 0.22 14.06
N PRO A 79 21.62 1.43 14.52
CA PRO A 79 22.41 2.04 15.59
C PRO A 79 22.05 1.42 16.95
N ASP A 80 23.08 1.12 17.74
CA ASP A 80 23.04 0.27 18.96
C ASP A 80 22.33 0.87 20.20
N HIS A 81 21.51 1.91 20.08
CA HIS A 81 21.02 2.69 21.23
C HIS A 81 19.51 2.63 21.49
N LEU A 82 18.85 1.52 21.16
CA LEU A 82 17.49 1.24 21.65
C LEU A 82 17.48 -0.06 22.48
N LYS A 83 17.70 0.10 23.78
CA LYS A 83 17.36 -0.86 24.84
C LYS A 83 16.57 -0.11 25.91
#